data_AF-A0AAX3NC62-F1
#
_entry.id   AF-A0AAX3NC62-F1
#
_cell.length_a   1.000
_cell.length_b   1.000
_cell.length_c   1.000
_cell.angle_alpha   90.00
_cell.angle_beta   90.00
_cell.angle_gamma   90.00
#
_symmetry.space_group_name_H-M   'P 1'
#
loop_
_entity.id
_entity.type
_entity.pdbx_description
1 polymer ?
#
loop_
_entity_poly.entity_id
_entity_poly.type
_entity_poly.pdbx_seq_one_letter_code
_entity_poly.pdbx_strand_id
1 'polypeptide(L)'
;MDIKENLKNIIDKLDYGQVAKLAMLERGAYAVSGPQETTADGALFEDFAAKYLSENEDLTVVNRKDPESALQQEDFEALLGQLKAPQHIIFVECLELGTTEIKGFLNTLLSADLIKSSKVVLLDLPQLEYMALRSSMKGKIAI
;
A
#
# COMPACT_ATOMS: atom_id res chain seq x y z
N MET A 1 -11.66 -13.88 14.07
CA MET A 1 -10.79 -14.04 12.89
C MET A 1 -9.67 -13.05 13.07
N ASP A 2 -8.42 -13.48 13.01
CA ASP A 2 -7.24 -12.63 13.21
C ASP A 2 -7.19 -11.57 12.09
N ILE A 3 -6.96 -10.30 12.44
CA ILE A 3 -6.79 -9.19 11.50
C ILE A 3 -5.76 -9.54 10.42
N LYS A 4 -4.70 -10.26 10.81
CA LYS A 4 -3.62 -10.66 9.91
C LYS A 4 -4.06 -11.73 8.90
N GLU A 5 -4.93 -12.66 9.30
CA GLU A 5 -5.52 -13.65 8.40
C GLU A 5 -6.48 -13.01 7.41
N ASN A 6 -7.25 -12.00 7.82
CA ASN A 6 -8.08 -11.22 6.91
C ASN A 6 -7.23 -10.53 5.85
N LEU A 7 -6.19 -9.81 6.26
CA LEU A 7 -5.23 -9.16 5.35
C LEU A 7 -4.62 -10.17 4.37
N LYS A 8 -4.18 -11.33 4.85
CA LYS A 8 -3.61 -12.38 3.98
C LYS A 8 -4.63 -12.86 2.94
N ASN A 9 -5.85 -13.17 3.36
CA ASN A 9 -6.91 -13.63 2.47
C ASN A 9 -7.29 -12.59 1.40
N ILE A 10 -7.14 -11.30 1.69
CA ILE A 10 -7.35 -10.23 0.72
C ILE A 10 -6.20 -10.20 -0.29
N ILE A 11 -4.95 -10.20 0.20
CA ILE A 11 -3.76 -10.15 -0.66
C ILE A 11 -3.65 -11.39 -1.56
N ASP A 12 -4.08 -12.56 -1.08
CA ASP A 12 -4.10 -13.80 -1.87
C ASP A 12 -5.08 -13.77 -3.03
N LYS A 13 -6.08 -12.89 -2.99
CA LYS A 13 -7.03 -12.68 -4.08
C LYS A 13 -6.56 -11.64 -5.09
N LEU A 14 -5.45 -10.94 -4.81
CA LEU A 14 -4.85 -9.99 -5.73
C LEU A 14 -3.81 -10.70 -6.60
N ASP A 15 -3.84 -10.42 -7.89
CA ASP A 15 -2.78 -10.79 -8.82
C ASP A 15 -1.67 -9.72 -8.81
N TYR A 16 -0.43 -10.11 -9.11
CA TYR A 16 0.62 -9.12 -9.39
C TYR A 16 0.24 -8.29 -10.63
N GLY A 17 0.53 -6.99 -10.59
CA GLY A 17 0.01 -6.03 -11.57
C GLY A 17 -1.31 -5.37 -11.19
N GLN A 18 -1.93 -5.79 -10.08
CA GLN A 18 -3.17 -5.20 -9.59
C GLN A 18 -2.95 -4.20 -8.47
N VAL A 19 -3.84 -3.20 -8.44
CA VAL A 19 -3.94 -2.23 -7.37
C VAL A 19 -5.34 -2.28 -6.81
N ALA A 20 -5.47 -2.58 -5.53
CA ALA A 20 -6.75 -2.65 -4.84
C ALA A 20 -6.85 -1.58 -3.76
N LYS A 21 -8.08 -1.15 -3.44
CA LYS A 21 -8.34 -0.38 -2.23
C LYS A 21 -8.77 -1.30 -1.10
N LEU A 22 -8.38 -1.00 0.12
CA LEU A 22 -8.81 -1.71 1.31
C LEU A 22 -9.21 -0.72 2.39
N ALA A 23 -10.44 -0.83 2.89
CA ALA A 23 -10.94 0.05 3.94
C ALA A 23 -10.56 -0.46 5.36
N MET A 24 -10.58 0.45 6.33
CA MET A 24 -10.17 0.23 7.71
C MET A 24 -11.06 -0.83 8.38
N LEU A 25 -12.34 -0.83 8.00
CA LEU A 25 -13.34 -1.81 8.41
C LEU A 25 -12.99 -3.21 7.90
N GLU A 26 -12.47 -3.29 6.67
CA GLU A 26 -12.16 -4.55 5.99
C GLU A 26 -10.85 -5.16 6.50
N ARG A 27 -9.89 -4.34 6.97
CA ARG A 27 -8.72 -4.80 7.74
C ARG A 27 -9.05 -5.15 9.20
N GLY A 28 -10.28 -4.90 9.68
CA GLY A 28 -10.69 -5.24 11.05
C GLY A 28 -10.13 -4.31 12.14
N ALA A 29 -9.65 -3.11 11.77
CA ALA A 29 -9.04 -2.17 12.70
C ALA A 29 -10.03 -1.48 13.67
N TYR A 30 -11.33 -1.75 13.58
CA TYR A 30 -12.35 -1.21 14.50
C TYR A 30 -12.55 -2.03 15.79
N ALA A 31 -11.76 -3.06 16.03
CA ALA A 31 -11.89 -3.91 17.23
C ALA A 31 -10.98 -3.51 18.40
N VAL A 32 -10.27 -2.38 18.34
CA VAL A 32 -9.46 -1.88 19.46
C VAL A 32 -9.98 -0.51 19.86
N SER A 33 -10.92 -0.48 20.81
CA SER A 33 -11.41 0.73 21.46
C SER A 33 -10.32 1.25 22.42
N GLY A 34 -9.25 1.81 21.86
CA GLY A 34 -8.15 2.43 22.59
C GLY A 34 -7.54 3.53 21.72
N PRO A 35 -6.84 4.51 22.32
CA PRO A 35 -6.15 5.55 21.55
C PRO A 35 -5.28 4.87 20.50
N GLN A 36 -5.56 5.18 19.23
CA GLN A 36 -4.85 4.61 18.09
C GLN A 36 -3.45 5.22 18.11
N GLU A 37 -2.51 4.58 18.79
CA GLU A 37 -1.12 4.97 18.73
C GLU A 37 -0.63 4.72 17.30
N THR A 38 -0.01 5.73 16.71
CA THR A 38 0.60 5.73 15.37
C THR A 38 1.65 4.63 15.17
N THR A 39 2.01 3.91 16.24
CA THR A 39 2.91 2.76 16.28
C THR A 39 2.22 1.42 15.96
N ALA A 40 0.89 1.34 16.00
CA ALA A 40 0.15 0.08 15.86
C ALA A 40 0.17 -0.52 14.44
N ASP A 41 0.19 0.34 13.40
CA ASP A 41 0.16 -0.11 12.01
C ASP A 41 1.53 -0.64 11.54
N GLY A 42 2.64 -0.04 12.00
CA GLY A 42 4.00 -0.53 11.70
C GLY A 42 4.26 -1.95 12.23
N ALA A 43 3.92 -2.19 13.50
CA ALA A 43 4.04 -3.52 14.12
C ALA A 43 3.14 -4.57 13.43
N LEU A 44 1.96 -4.15 12.94
CA LEU A 44 1.06 -5.03 12.20
C LEU A 44 1.69 -5.53 10.89
N PHE A 45 2.33 -4.65 10.12
CA PHE A 45 2.95 -5.03 8.84
C PHE A 45 4.24 -5.83 9.01
N GLU A 46 5.06 -5.50 10.01
CA GLU A 46 6.25 -6.30 10.35
C GLU A 46 5.87 -7.73 10.76
N ASP A 47 4.86 -7.87 11.62
CA ASP A 47 4.34 -9.18 12.01
C ASP A 47 3.70 -9.94 10.85
N PHE A 48 3.00 -9.22 9.96
CA PHE A 48 2.42 -9.80 8.74
C PHE A 48 3.53 -10.34 7.84
N ALA A 49 4.56 -9.52 7.60
CA ALA A 49 5.73 -9.85 6.81
C ALA A 49 6.40 -11.13 7.32
N ALA A 50 6.68 -11.18 8.63
CA ALA A 50 7.34 -12.31 9.28
C ALA A 50 6.54 -13.62 9.18
N LYS A 51 5.20 -13.54 9.14
CA LYS A 51 4.33 -14.72 9.14
C LYS A 51 3.91 -15.18 7.75
N TYR A 52 3.80 -14.28 6.77
CA TYR A 52 3.08 -14.56 5.53
C TYR A 52 3.83 -14.23 4.23
N LEU A 53 4.97 -13.53 4.26
CA LEU A 53 5.78 -13.33 3.06
C LEU A 53 6.50 -14.63 2.69
N SER A 54 6.54 -14.90 1.39
CA SER A 54 7.45 -15.91 0.84
C SER A 54 8.88 -15.36 0.68
N GLU A 55 9.86 -16.24 0.50
CA GLU A 55 11.27 -15.85 0.28
C GLU A 55 11.49 -15.01 -1.00
N ASN A 56 10.52 -15.03 -1.93
CA ASN A 56 10.57 -14.28 -3.18
C ASN A 56 9.79 -12.95 -3.12
N GLU A 57 9.23 -12.60 -1.97
CA GLU A 57 8.47 -11.38 -1.78
C GLU A 57 9.16 -10.45 -0.80
N ASP A 58 9.10 -9.15 -1.10
CA ASP A 58 9.32 -8.10 -0.11
C ASP A 58 8.01 -7.35 0.19
N LEU A 59 8.00 -6.68 1.33
CA LEU A 59 6.91 -5.81 1.74
C LEU A 59 7.44 -4.41 1.96
N THR A 60 6.75 -3.44 1.38
CA THR A 60 7.03 -2.01 1.60
C THR A 60 5.75 -1.29 2.00
N VAL A 61 5.88 -0.39 2.97
CA VAL A 61 4.81 0.53 3.36
C VAL A 61 5.20 1.93 2.90
N VAL A 62 4.31 2.56 2.14
CA VAL A 62 4.46 3.91 1.61
C VAL A 62 3.67 4.86 2.50
N ASN A 63 4.39 5.69 3.24
CA ASN A 63 3.87 6.72 4.12
C ASN A 63 4.81 7.93 4.11
N ARG A 64 4.37 9.05 4.69
CA ARG A 64 5.25 10.18 4.95
C ARG A 64 6.18 9.85 6.11
N LYS A 65 7.46 10.24 5.99
CA LYS A 65 8.40 10.22 7.13
C LYS A 65 8.12 11.36 8.11
N ASP A 66 7.70 12.50 7.57
CA ASP A 66 7.30 13.69 8.31
C ASP A 66 5.88 14.07 7.87
N PRO A 67 4.88 14.06 8.76
CA PRO A 67 3.49 14.37 8.43
C PRO A 67 3.30 15.73 7.75
N GLU A 68 4.16 16.70 8.04
CA GLU A 68 4.08 18.06 7.48
C GLU A 68 4.75 18.19 6.10
N SER A 69 5.52 17.19 5.69
CA SER A 69 6.30 17.20 4.45
C SER A 69 5.74 16.19 3.43
N ALA A 70 5.18 16.71 2.34
CA ALA A 70 4.68 15.88 1.25
C ALA A 70 5.82 15.15 0.53
N LEU A 71 5.59 13.88 0.18
CA LEU A 71 6.55 13.05 -0.55
C LEU A 71 6.84 13.65 -1.93
N GLN A 72 8.12 13.68 -2.29
CA GLN A 72 8.62 14.13 -3.58
C GLN A 72 9.09 12.94 -4.43
N GLN A 73 9.50 13.23 -5.67
CA GLN A 73 9.93 12.21 -6.62
C GLN A 73 11.10 11.38 -6.09
N GLU A 74 12.05 12.04 -5.40
CA GLU A 74 13.23 11.42 -4.81
C GLU A 74 12.84 10.42 -3.70
N ASP A 75 11.78 10.72 -2.95
CA ASP A 75 11.25 9.81 -1.93
C ASP A 75 10.66 8.55 -2.57
N PHE A 76 9.92 8.69 -3.67
CA PHE A 76 9.38 7.55 -4.40
C PHE A 76 10.50 6.67 -4.96
N GLU A 77 11.53 7.28 -5.55
CA GLU A 77 12.69 6.55 -6.05
C GLU A 77 13.46 5.82 -4.94
N ALA A 78 13.60 6.46 -3.78
CA ALA A 78 14.22 5.84 -2.61
C ALA A 78 13.40 4.66 -2.05
N LEU A 79 12.07 4.75 -2.10
CA LEU A 79 11.17 3.65 -1.71
C LEU A 79 11.26 2.49 -2.71
N LEU A 80 11.21 2.78 -4.01
CA LEU A 80 11.38 1.75 -5.05
C LEU A 80 12.77 1.09 -4.98
N GLY A 81 13.80 1.83 -4.59
CA GLY A 81 15.14 1.30 -4.39
C GLY A 81 15.24 0.23 -3.29
N GLN A 82 14.25 0.13 -2.41
CA GLN A 82 14.17 -0.89 -1.35
C GLN A 82 13.52 -2.20 -1.83
N LEU A 83 12.86 -2.19 -2.99
CA LEU A 83 12.27 -3.36 -3.62
C LEU A 83 13.38 -4.22 -4.23
N LYS A 84 13.78 -5.28 -3.51
CA LYS A 84 14.91 -6.17 -3.87
C LYS A 84 14.47 -7.55 -4.29
N ALA A 85 13.30 -8.00 -3.85
CA ALA A 85 12.78 -9.31 -4.19
C ALA A 85 12.22 -9.33 -5.62
N PRO A 86 11.98 -10.51 -6.22
CA PRO A 86 11.32 -10.60 -7.52
C PRO A 86 9.85 -10.15 -7.53
N GLN A 87 9.18 -10.22 -6.38
CA GLN A 87 7.77 -9.88 -6.20
C GLN A 87 7.59 -8.94 -4.99
N HIS A 88 6.59 -8.08 -5.06
CA HIS A 88 6.42 -7.01 -4.07
C HIS A 88 4.98 -6.95 -3.55
N ILE A 89 4.83 -6.77 -2.25
CA ILE A 89 3.57 -6.37 -1.61
C ILE A 89 3.75 -4.94 -1.11
N ILE A 90 2.96 -4.02 -1.64
CA ILE A 90 3.10 -2.60 -1.35
C ILE A 90 1.82 -2.09 -0.70
N PHE A 91 1.93 -1.65 0.55
CA PHE A 91 0.86 -0.93 1.23
C PHE A 91 1.07 0.57 1.07
N VAL A 92 0.02 1.30 0.75
CA VAL A 92 0.05 2.77 0.61
C VAL A 92 -0.94 3.37 1.60
N GLU A 93 -0.42 4.08 2.60
CA GLU A 93 -1.22 4.71 3.67
C GLU A 93 -1.91 5.98 3.14
N CYS A 94 -3.13 5.86 2.63
CA CYS A 94 -3.76 6.94 1.87
C CYS A 94 -4.43 8.01 2.73
N LEU A 95 -4.59 7.80 4.05
CA LEU A 95 -5.14 8.82 4.95
C LEU A 95 -4.19 10.00 5.13
N GLU A 96 -2.88 9.72 5.14
CA GLU A 96 -1.84 10.73 5.34
C GLU A 96 -1.27 11.26 4.03
N LEU A 97 -1.56 10.59 2.91
CA LEU A 97 -1.07 10.94 1.57
C LEU A 97 -2.12 11.69 0.76
N GLY A 98 -1.71 12.79 0.13
CA GLY A 98 -2.51 13.47 -0.86
C GLY A 98 -2.66 12.66 -2.15
N THR A 99 -3.76 12.87 -2.88
CA THR A 99 -4.02 12.20 -4.16
C THR A 99 -2.88 12.41 -5.18
N THR A 100 -2.19 13.56 -5.14
CA THR A 100 -1.01 13.83 -5.98
C THR A 100 0.16 12.92 -5.64
N GLU A 101 0.42 12.67 -4.35
CA GLU A 101 1.51 11.78 -3.90
C GLU A 101 1.22 10.34 -4.31
N ILE A 102 -0.01 9.87 -4.10
CA ILE A 102 -0.44 8.51 -4.50
C ILE A 102 -0.27 8.34 -6.03
N LYS A 103 -0.68 9.35 -6.82
CA LYS A 103 -0.47 9.34 -8.27
C LYS A 103 1.00 9.37 -8.65
N GLY A 104 1.80 10.19 -7.97
CA GLY A 104 3.25 10.27 -8.17
C GLY A 104 3.88 8.90 -8.00
N PHE A 105 3.65 8.28 -6.85
CA PHE A 105 4.14 6.94 -6.53
C PHE A 105 3.74 5.88 -7.56
N LEU A 106 2.45 5.80 -7.92
CA LEU A 106 1.97 4.82 -8.90
C LEU A 106 2.55 5.04 -10.30
N ASN A 107 2.75 6.30 -10.73
CA ASN A 107 3.41 6.60 -12.00
C ASN A 107 4.90 6.26 -11.97
N THR A 108 5.57 6.43 -10.83
CA THR A 108 6.97 6.01 -10.65
C THR A 108 7.10 4.48 -10.72
N LEU A 109 6.22 3.72 -10.06
CA LEU A 109 6.14 2.25 -10.19
C LEU A 109 5.92 1.80 -11.64
N LEU A 110 5.01 2.46 -12.35
CA LEU A 110 4.76 2.20 -13.77
C LEU A 110 6.00 2.47 -14.63
N SER A 111 6.67 3.61 -14.40
CA SER A 111 7.80 4.04 -15.21
C SER A 111 9.03 3.15 -15.01
N ALA A 112 9.16 2.56 -13.81
CA ALA A 112 10.18 1.56 -13.48
C ALA A 112 9.82 0.13 -13.92
N ASP A 113 8.64 -0.09 -14.53
CA ASP A 113 8.07 -1.40 -14.88
C ASP A 113 7.88 -2.38 -13.69
N LEU A 114 7.92 -1.87 -12.46
CA LEU A 114 7.77 -2.66 -11.23
C LEU A 114 6.31 -2.97 -10.89
N ILE A 115 5.36 -2.26 -11.48
CA ILE A 115 3.94 -2.49 -11.22
C ILE A 115 3.54 -3.95 -11.52
N LYS A 116 4.12 -4.56 -12.56
CA LYS A 116 3.78 -5.92 -13.01
C LYS A 116 4.15 -7.01 -12.01
N SER A 117 5.16 -6.77 -11.18
CA SER A 117 5.61 -7.67 -10.10
C SER A 117 5.07 -7.24 -8.73
N SER A 118 4.19 -6.23 -8.68
CA SER A 118 3.70 -5.67 -7.43
C SER A 118 2.21 -5.95 -7.22
N LYS A 119 1.84 -6.26 -5.98
CA LYS A 119 0.46 -6.14 -5.46
C LYS A 119 0.40 -4.85 -4.66
N VAL A 120 -0.36 -3.86 -5.12
CA VAL A 120 -0.47 -2.58 -4.40
C VAL A 120 -1.83 -2.51 -3.69
N VAL A 121 -1.81 -2.19 -2.41
CA VAL A 121 -2.99 -2.02 -1.58
C VAL A 121 -3.05 -0.59 -1.08
N LEU A 122 -4.03 0.16 -1.58
CA LEU A 122 -4.36 1.51 -1.16
C LEU A 122 -5.19 1.44 0.12
N LEU A 123 -4.55 1.66 1.25
CA LEU A 123 -5.18 1.61 2.55
C LEU A 123 -5.96 2.89 2.78
N ASP A 124 -7.25 2.75 3.05
CA ASP A 124 -8.10 3.83 3.53
C ASP A 124 -8.23 5.04 2.59
N LEU A 125 -8.05 4.81 1.29
CA LEU A 125 -8.31 5.84 0.28
C LEU A 125 -9.81 6.17 0.24
N PRO A 126 -10.22 7.43 0.50
CA PRO A 126 -11.63 7.75 0.48
C PRO A 126 -12.21 7.64 -0.93
N GLN A 127 -13.52 7.39 -1.01
CA GLN A 127 -14.17 6.94 -2.24
C GLN A 127 -14.05 7.96 -3.39
N LEU A 128 -14.08 9.26 -3.09
CA LEU A 128 -14.01 10.32 -4.09
C LEU A 128 -12.62 10.34 -4.75
N GLU A 129 -11.58 10.26 -3.94
CA GLU A 129 -10.17 10.21 -4.32
C GLU A 129 -9.88 8.93 -5.09
N TYR A 130 -10.43 7.78 -4.67
CA TYR A 130 -10.33 6.53 -5.42
C TYR A 130 -10.93 6.65 -6.82
N MET A 131 -12.12 7.25 -6.96
CA MET A 131 -12.72 7.45 -8.29
C MET A 131 -11.89 8.39 -9.17
N ALA A 132 -11.35 9.47 -8.59
CA ALA A 132 -10.47 10.40 -9.30
C ALA A 132 -9.15 9.72 -9.72
N LEU A 133 -8.58 8.88 -8.86
CA LEU A 133 -7.38 8.10 -9.13
C LEU A 133 -7.63 7.10 -10.25
N ARG A 134 -8.67 6.27 -10.11
CA ARG A 134 -9.07 5.26 -11.11
C ARG A 134 -9.30 5.88 -12.49
N SER A 135 -9.96 7.04 -12.54
CA SER A 135 -10.15 7.78 -13.80
C SER A 135 -8.82 8.20 -14.41
N SER A 136 -7.91 8.75 -13.61
CA SER A 136 -6.61 9.23 -14.10
C SER A 136 -5.63 8.12 -14.49
N MET A 137 -5.78 6.92 -13.92
CA MET A 137 -4.94 5.75 -14.19
C MET A 137 -5.56 4.77 -15.19
N LYS A 138 -6.74 5.12 -15.75
CA LYS A 138 -7.47 4.27 -16.68
C LYS A 138 -6.60 3.89 -17.87
N GLY A 139 -6.51 2.59 -18.13
CA GLY A 139 -5.71 2.02 -19.23
C GLY A 139 -4.21 1.93 -18.94
N LYS A 140 -3.74 2.41 -17.78
CA LYS A 140 -2.35 2.26 -17.32
C LYS A 140 -2.20 1.18 -16.26
N ILE A 141 -3.17 1.07 -15.35
CA ILE A 141 -3.16 0.14 -14.22
C ILE A 141 -4.54 -0.52 -14.09
N ALA A 142 -4.57 -1.78 -13.65
CA ALA A 142 -5.78 -2.42 -13.16
C ALA A 142 -6.11 -1.93 -11.73
N ILE A 143 -6.98 -0.91 -11.65
CA ILE A 143 -7.58 -0.33 -10.41
C ILE A 143 -9.09 -0.54 -10.34
#